data_AF-A0AAX6FX35-F1
#
_entry.id   AF-A0AAX6FX35-F1
#
_cell.length_a   1.000
_cell.length_b   1.000
_cell.length_c   1.000
_cell.angle_alpha   90.00
_cell.angle_beta   90.00
_cell.angle_gamma   90.00
#
_symmetry.space_group_name_H-M   'P 1'
#
loop_
_entity.id
_entity.type
_entity.pdbx_description
1 polymer ?
#
loop_
_entity_poly.entity_id
_entity_poly.type
_entity_poly.pdbx_seq_one_letter_code
_entity_poly.pdbx_strand_id
1 'polypeptide(L)'
;MGRVLADNIYMGIWCIATRNQDNGIALANRFITFRAQPIYIRTPFTCRNTSWICQLCYGRSPTRGDLVELGEAVDIIIGQSIGEPGTQLTLRTFHTGRLFTGGTAEHVRAPSNGKIRFNKDLVHPTRNRHGQPAFLCSIDLYVTIERRDIVHNVKIPPKSLLLVQND
;
A
#
# COMPACT_ATOMS: atom_id res chain seq x y z
N MET A 1 -0.59 -5.13 14.90
CA MET A 1 -1.27 -5.84 16.02
C MET A 1 -0.22 -6.59 16.83
N GLY A 2 -0.38 -6.71 18.14
CA GLY A 2 0.59 -7.44 19.00
C GLY A 2 1.79 -6.62 19.49
N ARG A 3 1.69 -5.28 19.47
CA ARG A 3 2.70 -4.39 20.09
C ARG A 3 2.20 -3.91 21.45
N VAL A 4 3.11 -3.47 22.31
CA VAL A 4 2.77 -3.01 23.66
C VAL A 4 2.71 -1.49 23.71
N LEU A 5 1.77 -0.93 24.48
CA LEU A 5 1.62 0.51 24.64
C LEU A 5 2.80 1.14 25.41
N ALA A 6 3.31 2.26 24.89
CA ALA A 6 4.38 3.02 25.53
C ALA A 6 3.84 3.95 26.63
N ASP A 7 2.62 4.46 26.46
CA ASP A 7 1.94 5.41 27.35
C ASP A 7 0.46 5.03 27.55
N ASN A 8 -0.15 5.63 28.57
CA ASN A 8 -1.59 5.52 28.83
C ASN A 8 -2.38 6.28 27.74
N ILE A 9 -3.51 5.72 27.33
CA ILE A 9 -4.41 6.34 26.35
C ILE A 9 -5.67 6.79 27.07
N TYR A 10 -5.95 8.08 27.00
CA TYR A 10 -7.12 8.70 27.59
C TYR A 10 -8.05 9.26 26.53
N MET A 11 -9.34 9.25 26.83
CA MET A 11 -10.37 10.00 26.10
C MET A 11 -11.08 10.92 27.09
N GLY A 12 -10.67 12.18 27.08
CA GLY A 12 -11.03 13.14 28.13
C GLY A 12 -10.46 12.67 29.48
N ILE A 13 -11.35 12.42 30.44
CA ILE A 13 -10.99 11.94 31.79
C ILE A 13 -10.91 10.40 31.88
N TRP A 14 -11.33 9.67 30.85
CA TRP A 14 -11.46 8.22 30.90
C TRP A 14 -10.22 7.53 30.35
N CYS A 15 -9.60 6.64 31.12
CA CYS A 15 -8.50 5.80 30.66
C CYS A 15 -9.05 4.64 29.81
N ILE A 16 -8.71 4.61 28.52
CA ILE A 16 -9.12 3.53 27.59
C ILE A 16 -8.17 2.35 27.69
N ALA A 17 -6.87 2.63 27.79
CA ALA A 17 -5.83 1.62 27.85
C ALA A 17 -4.63 2.13 28.66
N THR A 18 -3.97 1.21 29.36
CA THR A 18 -2.83 1.54 30.21
C THR A 18 -1.51 1.24 29.52
N ARG A 19 -0.47 1.94 29.97
CA ARG A 19 0.92 1.68 29.60
C ARG A 19 1.28 0.24 29.89
N ASN A 20 2.10 -0.35 29.02
CA ASN A 20 2.53 -1.75 29.06
C ASN A 20 1.42 -2.78 28.78
N GLN A 21 0.21 -2.34 28.42
CA GLN A 21 -0.84 -3.24 27.96
C GLN A 21 -0.55 -3.72 26.53
N ASP A 22 -0.84 -4.99 26.24
CA ASP A 22 -0.71 -5.54 24.91
C ASP A 22 -1.85 -5.02 24.01
N ASN A 23 -1.48 -4.52 22.83
CA ASN A 23 -2.44 -4.08 21.82
C ASN A 23 -2.89 -5.29 20.99
N GLY A 24 -3.70 -6.15 21.61
CA GLY A 24 -4.43 -7.21 20.95
C GLY A 24 -5.52 -6.68 20.01
N ILE A 25 -6.10 -7.57 19.21
CA ILE A 25 -7.13 -7.23 18.21
C ILE A 25 -8.33 -6.52 18.85
N ALA A 26 -8.75 -6.97 20.04
CA ALA A 26 -9.87 -6.37 20.77
C ALA A 26 -9.61 -4.90 21.15
N LEU A 27 -8.40 -4.58 21.62
CA LEU A 27 -8.02 -3.22 22.01
C LEU A 27 -7.86 -2.32 20.78
N ALA A 28 -7.27 -2.85 19.72
CA ALA A 28 -7.09 -2.12 18.47
C ALA A 28 -8.41 -1.77 17.79
N ASN A 29 -9.39 -2.67 17.81
CA ASN A 29 -10.73 -2.38 17.31
C ASN A 29 -11.38 -1.22 18.08
N ARG A 30 -11.22 -1.17 19.40
CA ARG A 30 -11.68 -0.02 20.21
C ARG A 30 -11.02 1.28 19.76
N PHE A 31 -9.71 1.28 19.53
CA PHE A 31 -9.02 2.48 19.05
C PHE A 31 -9.53 3.00 17.71
N ILE A 32 -9.85 2.09 16.78
CA ILE A 32 -10.45 2.43 15.49
C ILE A 32 -11.84 3.05 15.68
N THR A 33 -12.68 2.44 16.53
CA THR A 33 -14.03 2.95 16.82
C THR A 33 -14.01 4.34 17.44
N PHE A 34 -13.09 4.59 18.38
CA PHE A 34 -13.01 5.85 19.12
C PHE A 34 -12.18 6.94 18.40
N ARG A 35 -11.66 6.68 17.20
CA ARG A 35 -10.75 7.58 16.45
C ARG A 35 -9.66 8.17 17.36
N ALA A 36 -9.01 7.31 18.14
CA ALA A 36 -7.99 7.74 19.07
C ALA A 36 -6.85 8.48 18.32
N GLN A 37 -6.38 9.57 18.93
CA GLN A 37 -5.19 10.35 18.58
C GLN A 37 -3.92 9.47 18.48
N PRO A 38 -2.75 10.00 18.04
CA PRO A 38 -1.52 9.21 17.88
C PRO A 38 -1.26 8.25 19.05
N ILE A 39 -1.12 6.96 18.72
CA ILE A 39 -0.89 5.88 19.67
C ILE A 39 0.62 5.61 19.75
N TYR A 40 1.20 5.84 20.91
CA TYR A 40 2.60 5.51 21.17
C TYR A 40 2.75 4.04 21.54
N ILE A 41 3.52 3.31 20.74
CA ILE A 41 3.85 1.90 20.97
C ILE A 41 5.32 1.74 21.28
N ARG A 42 5.65 0.73 22.09
CA ARG A 42 7.03 0.31 22.32
C ARG A 42 7.57 -0.35 21.06
N THR A 43 8.83 -0.07 20.75
CA THR A 43 9.53 -0.66 19.61
C THR A 43 10.91 -1.18 20.03
N PRO A 44 11.48 -2.15 19.29
CA PRO A 44 12.85 -2.59 19.51
C PRO A 44 13.87 -1.44 19.44
N PHE A 45 13.65 -0.47 18.54
CA PHE A 45 14.51 0.71 18.37
C PHE A 45 14.54 1.65 19.58
N THR A 46 13.47 1.65 20.37
CA THR A 46 13.36 2.46 21.59
C THR A 46 13.74 1.69 22.86
N CYS A 47 14.25 0.47 22.72
CA CYS A 47 14.65 -0.34 23.87
C CYS A 47 15.92 0.25 24.51
N ARG A 48 15.92 0.40 25.84
CA ARG A 48 17.07 0.93 26.59
C ARG A 48 18.17 -0.11 26.84
N ASN A 49 17.94 -1.35 26.46
CA ASN A 49 18.85 -2.44 26.75
C ASN A 49 19.89 -2.57 25.63
N THR A 50 21.15 -2.73 26.00
CA THR A 50 22.29 -2.56 25.06
C THR A 50 22.52 -3.78 24.17
N SER A 51 22.23 -4.97 24.67
CA SER A 51 22.59 -6.24 23.98
C SER A 51 21.39 -7.13 23.67
N TRP A 52 20.21 -6.81 24.18
CA TRP A 52 19.02 -7.66 24.02
C TRP A 52 17.75 -6.81 23.91
N ILE A 53 16.71 -7.32 23.26
CA ILE A 53 15.41 -6.66 23.21
C ILE A 53 14.56 -7.19 24.37
N CYS A 54 14.00 -6.30 25.20
CA CYS A 54 13.11 -6.74 26.28
C CYS A 54 11.74 -7.18 25.73
N GLN A 55 11.08 -8.08 26.47
CA GLN A 55 9.78 -8.66 26.12
C GLN A 55 8.74 -7.60 25.70
N LEU A 56 8.65 -6.47 26.41
CA LEU A 56 7.69 -5.41 26.12
C LEU A 56 8.04 -4.59 24.86
N CYS A 57 9.32 -4.46 24.51
CA CYS A 57 9.72 -3.75 23.29
C CYS A 57 9.57 -4.62 22.04
N TYR A 58 9.68 -5.94 22.21
CA TYR A 58 9.35 -6.89 21.15
C TYR A 58 7.82 -7.04 20.99
N GLY A 59 7.12 -7.37 22.07
CA GLY A 59 5.67 -7.61 22.07
C GLY A 59 5.32 -9.07 21.89
N ARG A 60 4.30 -9.33 21.06
CA ARG A 60 3.68 -10.64 20.87
C ARG A 60 4.51 -11.52 19.93
N SER A 61 4.69 -12.78 20.28
CA SER A 61 5.31 -13.80 19.43
C SER A 61 4.43 -14.05 18.19
N PRO A 62 5.01 -14.10 16.96
CA PRO A 62 4.26 -14.33 15.73
C PRO A 62 3.57 -15.70 15.68
N THR A 63 4.11 -16.68 16.41
CA THR A 63 3.71 -18.10 16.32
C THR A 63 2.72 -18.48 17.41
N ARG A 64 2.95 -17.99 18.64
CA ARG A 64 2.13 -18.36 19.81
C ARG A 64 0.98 -17.39 20.05
N GLY A 65 1.09 -16.18 19.50
CA GLY A 65 0.07 -15.17 19.71
C GLY A 65 -0.11 -14.85 21.18
N ASP A 66 0.97 -14.79 21.98
CA ASP A 66 1.07 -14.18 23.32
C ASP A 66 2.40 -13.44 23.43
N LEU A 67 2.68 -12.72 24.53
CA LEU A 67 3.97 -12.04 24.69
C LEU A 67 5.13 -13.04 24.55
N VAL A 68 6.20 -12.62 23.89
CA VAL A 68 7.41 -13.44 23.66
C VAL A 68 7.97 -13.98 24.98
N GLU A 69 8.46 -15.22 24.98
CA GLU A 69 9.08 -15.77 26.20
C GLU A 69 10.48 -15.19 26.41
N LEU A 70 10.87 -15.08 27.68
CA LEU A 70 12.25 -14.67 28.01
C LEU A 70 13.22 -15.75 27.53
N GLY A 71 14.21 -15.35 26.73
CA GLY A 71 15.19 -16.27 26.15
C GLY A 71 14.80 -16.84 24.78
N GLU A 72 13.65 -16.45 24.22
CA GLU A 72 13.30 -16.81 22.84
C GLU A 72 14.31 -16.19 21.85
N ALA A 73 14.87 -17.02 20.97
CA ALA A 73 15.86 -16.60 19.97
C ALA A 73 15.18 -15.89 18.78
N VAL A 74 14.63 -14.71 19.06
CA VAL A 74 13.88 -13.88 18.12
C VAL A 74 14.65 -13.61 16.82
N ASP A 75 15.97 -13.40 16.89
CA ASP A 75 16.78 -13.06 15.71
C ASP A 75 16.84 -14.21 14.69
N ILE A 76 16.84 -15.47 15.15
CA ILE A 76 16.81 -16.64 14.28
C ILE A 76 15.45 -16.72 13.56
N ILE A 77 14.36 -16.47 14.31
CA ILE A 77 13.00 -16.49 13.77
C ILE A 77 12.84 -15.40 12.71
N ILE A 78 13.33 -14.17 12.99
CA ILE A 78 13.31 -13.06 12.04
C ILE A 78 14.13 -13.41 10.79
N GLY A 79 15.34 -13.95 10.95
CA GLY A 79 16.22 -14.34 9.86
C GLY A 79 15.57 -15.32 8.89
N GLN A 80 14.93 -16.37 9.41
CA GLN A 80 14.21 -17.36 8.59
C GLN A 80 12.95 -16.75 7.94
N SER A 81 12.19 -15.95 8.69
CA SER A 81 10.96 -15.31 8.19
C SER A 81 11.18 -14.35 7.02
N ILE A 82 12.40 -13.85 6.85
CA ILE A 82 12.80 -13.01 5.70
C ILE A 82 13.51 -13.85 4.64
N GLY A 83 14.47 -14.68 5.07
CA GLY A 83 15.36 -15.42 4.18
C GLY A 83 14.66 -16.50 3.36
N GLU A 84 13.78 -17.29 3.98
CA GLU A 84 13.09 -18.39 3.30
C GLU A 84 12.08 -17.87 2.27
N PRO A 85 11.19 -16.89 2.58
CA PRO A 85 10.33 -16.30 1.58
C PRO A 85 11.10 -15.55 0.49
N GLY A 86 12.21 -14.89 0.83
CA GLY A 86 13.05 -14.18 -0.15
C GLY A 86 13.70 -15.14 -1.15
N THR A 87 14.22 -16.26 -0.68
CA THR A 87 14.79 -17.32 -1.52
C THR A 87 13.70 -17.96 -2.39
N GLN A 88 12.53 -18.23 -1.81
CA GLN A 88 11.38 -18.76 -2.53
C GLN A 88 10.85 -17.80 -3.61
N LEU A 89 10.77 -16.51 -3.32
CA LEU A 89 10.31 -15.50 -4.27
C LEU A 89 11.29 -15.36 -5.44
N THR A 90 12.59 -15.42 -5.15
CA THR A 90 13.65 -15.41 -6.16
C THR A 90 13.51 -16.62 -7.08
N LEU A 91 13.43 -17.83 -6.52
CA LEU A 91 13.24 -19.05 -7.31
C LEU A 91 11.95 -19.01 -8.12
N ARG A 92 10.81 -18.60 -7.54
CA ARG A 92 9.55 -18.48 -8.29
C ARG A 92 9.65 -17.45 -9.42
N THR A 93 10.30 -16.31 -9.19
CA THR A 93 10.42 -15.26 -10.21
C THR A 93 11.32 -15.69 -11.37
N PHE A 94 12.41 -16.42 -11.10
CA PHE A 94 13.33 -16.86 -12.15
C PHE A 94 12.88 -18.14 -12.86
N HIS A 95 12.29 -19.11 -12.15
CA HIS A 95 11.81 -20.36 -12.75
C HIS A 95 10.52 -20.18 -13.56
N THR A 96 9.65 -19.23 -13.20
CA THR A 96 8.51 -18.83 -14.06
C THR A 96 8.98 -17.99 -15.26
N GLY A 97 10.28 -17.64 -15.33
CA GLY A 97 10.82 -16.71 -16.31
C GLY A 97 10.32 -15.28 -16.06
N ARG A 98 10.97 -14.28 -16.66
CA ARG A 98 10.48 -12.89 -16.72
C ARG A 98 9.20 -12.78 -17.58
N LEU A 99 8.23 -13.66 -17.41
CA LEU A 99 6.85 -13.42 -17.78
C LEU A 99 6.30 -12.34 -16.85
N PHE A 100 6.74 -11.11 -17.09
CA PHE A 100 5.95 -9.92 -16.79
C PHE A 100 4.67 -10.06 -17.62
N THR A 101 3.69 -10.81 -17.10
CA THR A 101 2.28 -10.52 -17.34
C THR A 101 1.97 -9.25 -16.56
N GLY A 102 2.69 -8.16 -16.86
CA GLY A 102 2.32 -6.83 -16.40
C GLY A 102 0.87 -6.69 -16.76
N GLY A 103 0.03 -6.67 -15.72
CA GLY A 103 -1.40 -6.97 -15.82
C GLY A 103 -1.96 -6.30 -17.06
N THR A 104 -2.75 -7.06 -17.83
CA THR A 104 -3.44 -6.57 -19.02
C THR A 104 -3.94 -5.18 -18.69
N ALA A 105 -3.22 -4.14 -19.13
CA ALA A 105 -3.64 -2.78 -18.83
C ALA A 105 -5.07 -2.72 -19.35
N GLU A 106 -6.02 -2.29 -18.54
CA GLU A 106 -7.40 -2.22 -18.97
C GLU A 106 -7.45 -1.20 -20.12
N HIS A 107 -7.44 -1.71 -21.35
CA HIS A 107 -7.48 -0.89 -22.54
C HIS A 107 -8.95 -0.60 -22.80
N VAL A 108 -9.39 0.57 -22.37
CA VAL A 108 -10.71 1.08 -22.78
C VAL A 108 -10.56 1.62 -24.19
N ARG A 109 -11.27 1.00 -25.15
CA ARG A 109 -11.35 1.50 -26.52
C ARG A 109 -12.43 2.56 -26.62
N ALA A 110 -12.24 3.51 -27.54
CA ALA A 110 -13.26 4.50 -27.84
C ALA A 110 -14.58 3.80 -28.24
N PRO A 111 -15.75 4.27 -27.76
CA PRO A 111 -17.04 3.64 -28.05
C PRO A 111 -17.44 3.75 -29.52
N SER A 112 -16.87 4.71 -30.26
CA SER A 112 -17.08 4.87 -31.70
C SER A 112 -15.87 5.52 -32.36
N ASN A 113 -15.73 5.30 -33.67
CA ASN A 113 -14.73 5.99 -34.49
C ASN A 113 -15.16 7.45 -34.68
N GLY A 114 -14.27 8.40 -34.40
CA GLY A 114 -14.54 9.84 -34.53
C GLY A 114 -13.28 10.67 -34.28
N LYS A 115 -13.40 11.99 -34.46
CA LYS A 115 -12.33 12.93 -34.11
C LYS A 115 -12.38 13.22 -32.62
N ILE A 116 -11.24 13.08 -31.95
CA ILE A 116 -11.13 13.32 -30.52
C ILE A 116 -10.70 14.76 -30.24
N ARG A 117 -11.37 15.41 -29.29
CA ARG A 117 -11.07 16.75 -28.80
C ARG A 117 -10.91 16.71 -27.29
N PHE A 118 -9.81 17.30 -26.82
CA PHE A 118 -9.50 17.43 -25.41
C PHE A 118 -8.59 18.65 -25.21
N ASN A 119 -8.53 19.14 -23.97
CA ASN A 119 -7.63 20.23 -23.64
C ASN A 119 -6.17 19.73 -23.58
N LYS A 120 -5.33 20.19 -24.50
CA LYS A 120 -3.92 19.80 -24.60
C LYS A 120 -3.07 20.30 -23.43
N ASP A 121 -3.48 21.36 -22.75
CA ASP A 121 -2.73 21.95 -21.63
C ASP A 121 -2.82 21.08 -20.35
N LEU A 122 -3.78 20.16 -20.31
CA LEU A 122 -4.02 19.27 -19.17
C LEU A 122 -3.33 17.90 -19.31
N VAL A 123 -2.60 17.69 -20.39
CA VAL A 123 -1.92 16.43 -20.67
C VAL A 123 -0.44 16.63 -20.98
N HIS A 124 0.37 15.63 -20.65
CA HIS A 124 1.80 15.64 -20.97
C HIS A 124 2.13 14.59 -22.02
N PRO A 125 2.81 14.94 -23.13
CA PRO A 125 3.27 13.95 -24.07
C PRO A 125 4.28 13.01 -23.41
N THR A 126 4.07 11.70 -23.56
CA THR A 126 4.91 10.65 -23.00
C THR A 126 5.03 9.49 -24.00
N ARG A 127 5.75 8.43 -23.63
CA ARG A 127 5.83 7.19 -24.39
C ARG A 127 5.33 6.03 -23.57
N ASN A 128 4.61 5.11 -24.21
CA ASN A 128 4.24 3.85 -23.57
C ASN A 128 5.46 2.92 -23.42
N ARG A 129 5.29 1.77 -22.77
CA ARG A 129 6.34 0.74 -22.60
C ARG A 129 6.92 0.20 -23.91
N HIS A 130 6.24 0.40 -25.04
CA HIS A 130 6.65 0.00 -26.38
C HIS A 130 7.27 1.16 -27.18
N GLY A 131 7.47 2.34 -26.57
CA GLY A 131 8.05 3.52 -27.22
C GLY A 131 7.08 4.31 -28.10
N GLN A 132 5.80 3.96 -28.13
CA GLN A 132 4.79 4.67 -28.93
C GLN A 132 4.36 5.98 -28.25
N PRO A 133 4.11 7.07 -29.01
CA PRO A 133 3.61 8.32 -28.45
C PRO A 133 2.27 8.15 -27.74
N ALA A 134 2.14 8.77 -26.58
CA ALA A 134 0.92 8.78 -25.77
C ALA A 134 0.80 10.13 -25.03
N PHE A 135 -0.36 10.40 -24.44
CA PHE A 135 -0.55 11.55 -23.55
C PHE A 135 -0.91 11.08 -22.13
N LEU A 136 -0.20 11.56 -21.13
CA LEU A 136 -0.46 11.28 -19.72
C LEU A 136 -1.39 12.36 -19.14
N CYS A 137 -2.49 11.94 -18.53
CA CYS A 137 -3.41 12.85 -17.84
C CYS A 137 -2.92 13.07 -16.40
N SER A 138 -2.62 14.31 -16.01
CA SER A 138 -2.26 14.63 -14.61
C SER A 138 -3.49 14.77 -13.71
N ILE A 139 -4.62 15.20 -14.28
CA ILE A 139 -5.91 15.42 -13.62
C ILE A 139 -7.03 14.74 -14.41
N ASP A 140 -8.26 14.80 -13.87
CA ASP A 140 -9.46 14.36 -14.60
C ASP A 140 -9.58 15.11 -15.94
N LEU A 141 -9.61 14.37 -17.05
CA LEU A 141 -9.73 14.92 -18.39
C LEU A 141 -11.09 14.56 -19.00
N TYR A 142 -11.80 15.57 -19.49
CA TYR A 142 -12.98 15.38 -20.31
C TYR A 142 -12.60 15.32 -21.78
N VAL A 143 -12.99 14.22 -22.42
CA VAL A 143 -12.67 13.95 -23.81
C VAL A 143 -13.95 13.81 -24.61
N THR A 144 -14.02 14.55 -25.70
CA THR A 144 -15.14 14.55 -26.63
C THR A 144 -14.77 13.81 -27.91
N ILE A 145 -15.56 12.83 -28.30
CA ILE A 145 -15.41 12.08 -29.54
C ILE A 145 -16.56 12.46 -30.47
N GLU A 146 -16.24 13.15 -31.57
CA GLU A 146 -17.21 13.65 -32.54
C GLU A 146 -17.24 12.76 -33.80
N ARG A 147 -18.44 12.29 -34.19
CA ARG A 147 -18.67 11.55 -35.43
C ARG A 147 -19.95 12.02 -36.11
N ARG A 148 -19.83 12.80 -37.20
CA ARG A 148 -20.89 13.31 -38.10
C ARG A 148 -22.10 13.97 -37.39
N ASP A 149 -22.86 13.25 -36.57
CA ASP A 149 -24.00 13.73 -35.76
C ASP A 149 -24.03 13.20 -34.31
N ILE A 150 -23.00 12.47 -33.86
CA ILE A 150 -22.95 11.88 -32.51
C ILE A 150 -21.73 12.42 -31.77
N VAL A 151 -21.97 12.96 -30.58
CA VAL A 151 -20.95 13.48 -29.66
C VAL A 151 -20.95 12.60 -28.41
N HIS A 152 -19.83 11.92 -28.16
CA HIS A 152 -19.64 11.15 -26.93
C HIS A 152 -18.67 11.88 -26.01
N ASN A 153 -19.08 12.14 -24.78
CA ASN A 153 -18.23 12.71 -23.75
C ASN A 153 -17.83 11.63 -22.76
N VAL A 154 -16.53 11.46 -22.56
CA VAL A 154 -15.95 10.48 -21.63
C VAL A 154 -15.08 11.20 -20.62
N LYS A 155 -15.27 10.89 -19.34
CA LYS A 155 -14.40 11.35 -18.27
C LYS A 155 -13.27 10.34 -18.09
N ILE A 156 -12.04 10.82 -18.13
CA ILE A 156 -10.83 10.01 -18.00
C ILE A 156 -10.14 10.38 -16.68
N PRO A 157 -9.89 9.41 -15.79
CA PRO A 157 -9.29 9.67 -14.49
C PRO A 157 -7.81 10.10 -14.61
N PRO A 158 -7.25 10.73 -13.56
CA PRO A 158 -5.84 11.08 -13.51
C PRO A 158 -4.95 9.83 -13.60
N LYS A 159 -3.73 10.01 -14.10
CA LYS A 159 -2.70 8.98 -14.33
C LYS A 159 -3.05 7.96 -15.44
N SER A 160 -4.12 8.18 -16.21
CA SER A 160 -4.40 7.40 -17.41
C SER A 160 -3.52 7.82 -18.59
N LEU A 161 -3.19 6.85 -19.44
CA LEU A 161 -2.48 7.06 -20.71
C LEU A 161 -3.48 7.07 -21.87
N LEU A 162 -3.44 8.13 -22.66
CA LEU A 162 -4.22 8.28 -23.88
C LEU A 162 -3.39 7.92 -25.09
N LEU A 163 -3.90 6.97 -25.85
CA LEU A 163 -3.36 6.57 -27.15
C LEU A 163 -4.28 7.16 -28.22
N VAL A 164 -3.87 8.27 -28.82
CA VAL A 164 -4.65 8.98 -29.82
C VAL A 164 -3.82 9.08 -31.10
N GLN A 165 -4.40 8.62 -32.21
CA GLN A 165 -3.95 8.92 -33.56
C GLN A 165 -5.03 9.79 -34.20
N ASN A 166 -4.78 11.10 -34.26
CA ASN A 166 -5.54 12.00 -35.10
C ASN A 166 -4.73 12.18 -36.38
N ASP A 167 -5.22 11.60 -37.48
CA ASP A 167 -4.78 11.93 -38.84
C ASP A 167 -5.46 13.21 -39.33
#